data_AF-A0A1W9J266-F1
#
_entry.id   AF-A0A1W9J266-F1
#
_cell.length_a   1.000
_cell.length_b   1.000
_cell.length_c   1.000
_cell.angle_alpha   90.00
_cell.angle_beta   90.00
_cell.angle_gamma   90.00
#
_symmetry.space_group_name_H-M   'P 1'
#
loop_
_entity.id
_entity.type
_entity.pdbx_description
1 polymer ?
#
loop_
_entity_poly.entity_id
_entity_poly.type
_entity_poly.pdbx_seq_one_letter_code
_entity_poly.pdbx_strand_id
1 'polypeptide(L)'
;MKFYIVDKGFVRLTSIQLDGKRVTRMILGKGGMFGQLPFVPSLFRTDEDALANGPTCVLEFDFVSMEEALRDNTAAQRLLVELLGAQLQMLSRRLQWQQTNPLDKRIALVLYDLLCFGGRPCPHGPGYAVDIRVTHEELAEIIGAARPTVSAILSIFHQEQLISSTRAFICVRNLERLKHRLAY
;
A
#
# COMPACT_ATOMS: atom_id res chain seq x y z
N MET A 1 -11.51 18.76 11.86
CA MET A 1 -11.14 17.40 11.42
C MET A 1 -10.11 17.54 10.32
N LYS A 2 -9.07 16.70 10.32
CA LYS A 2 -7.95 16.80 9.37
C LYS A 2 -7.82 15.51 8.56
N PHE A 3 -7.47 15.64 7.30
CA PHE A 3 -7.08 14.51 6.46
C PHE A 3 -5.71 14.79 5.85
N TYR A 4 -5.10 13.74 5.32
CA TYR A 4 -3.74 13.77 4.83
C TYR A 4 -3.63 13.10 3.46
N ILE A 5 -2.72 13.62 2.65
CA ILE A 5 -2.32 13.01 1.38
C ILE A 5 -0.83 12.70 1.44
N VAL A 6 -0.44 11.49 1.05
CA VAL A 6 0.99 11.13 0.97
C VAL A 6 1.64 11.84 -0.23
N ASP A 7 2.63 12.69 0.02
CA ASP A 7 3.46 13.28 -1.04
C ASP A 7 4.64 12.36 -1.38
N LYS A 8 5.33 11.85 -0.35
CA LYS A 8 6.51 10.99 -0.49
C LYS A 8 6.54 9.91 0.59
N GLY A 9 7.06 8.75 0.22
CA GLY A 9 7.19 7.61 1.13
C GLY A 9 5.89 6.83 1.24
N PHE A 10 5.70 6.16 2.38
CA PHE A 10 4.55 5.29 2.60
C PHE A 10 3.93 5.51 3.99
N VAL A 11 2.61 5.38 4.07
CA VAL A 11 1.85 5.36 5.31
C VAL A 11 1.12 4.02 5.41
N ARG A 12 1.26 3.35 6.54
CA ARG A 12 0.57 2.10 6.85
C ARG A 12 -0.64 2.39 7.71
N LEU A 13 -1.81 2.03 7.20
CA LEU A 13 -3.08 2.11 7.91
C LEU A 13 -3.34 0.81 8.64
N THR A 14 -3.44 0.89 9.97
CA THR A 14 -3.60 -0.27 10.84
C THR A 14 -4.78 -0.10 11.77
N SER A 15 -5.38 -1.22 12.16
CA SER A 15 -6.42 -1.26 13.19
C SER A 15 -6.09 -2.35 14.20
N ILE A 16 -6.56 -2.20 15.42
CA ILE A 16 -6.49 -3.24 16.45
C ILE A 16 -7.79 -4.03 16.41
N GLN A 17 -7.70 -5.35 16.25
CA GLN A 17 -8.85 -6.25 16.31
C GLN A 17 -9.30 -6.49 17.77
N LEU A 18 -10.49 -7.07 17.95
CA LEU A 18 -11.04 -7.39 19.27
C LEU A 18 -10.14 -8.31 20.11
N ASP A 19 -9.32 -9.15 19.45
CA ASP A 19 -8.35 -10.04 20.09
C ASP A 19 -7.01 -9.36 20.41
N GLY A 20 -6.92 -8.05 20.19
CA GLY A 20 -5.71 -7.24 20.41
C GLY A 20 -4.69 -7.31 19.28
N LYS A 21 -4.91 -8.11 18.22
CA LYS A 21 -3.96 -8.18 17.11
C LYS A 21 -4.05 -6.93 16.23
N ARG A 22 -2.88 -6.40 15.89
CA ARG A 22 -2.77 -5.34 14.89
C ARG A 22 -2.91 -5.94 13.49
N VAL A 23 -3.72 -5.30 12.66
CA VAL A 23 -3.90 -5.70 11.27
C VAL A 23 -3.65 -4.51 10.37
N THR A 24 -2.83 -4.71 9.35
CA THR A 24 -2.62 -3.72 8.29
C THR A 24 -3.76 -3.76 7.28
N ARG A 25 -4.59 -2.71 7.32
CA ARG A 25 -5.69 -2.51 6.37
C ARG A 25 -5.19 -2.05 5.02
N MET A 26 -4.18 -1.19 4.96
CA MET A 26 -3.61 -0.72 3.70
C MET A 26 -2.22 -0.13 3.87
N ILE A 27 -1.42 -0.13 2.80
CA ILE A 27 -0.25 0.74 2.69
C ILE A 27 -0.53 1.74 1.58
N LEU A 28 -0.38 3.01 1.90
CA LEU A 28 -0.58 4.16 1.03
C LEU A 28 0.77 4.71 0.58
N GLY A 29 1.01 4.77 -0.72
CA GLY A 29 2.10 5.55 -1.30
C GLY A 29 1.61 6.90 -1.80
N LYS A 30 2.36 7.55 -2.69
CA LYS A 30 2.06 8.88 -3.25
C LYS A 30 0.61 8.98 -3.76
N GLY A 31 -0.09 10.04 -3.35
CA GLY A 31 -1.49 10.29 -3.68
C GLY A 31 -2.49 9.55 -2.78
N GLY A 32 -2.02 8.64 -1.93
CA GLY A 32 -2.87 7.94 -0.96
C GLY A 32 -3.49 8.88 0.07
N MET A 33 -4.80 8.76 0.27
CA MET A 33 -5.56 9.62 1.18
C MET A 33 -5.95 8.88 2.45
N PHE A 34 -5.79 9.53 3.61
CA PHE A 34 -6.14 8.95 4.91
C PHE A 34 -6.51 10.00 5.97
N GLY A 35 -6.91 9.53 7.15
CA GLY A 35 -7.36 10.37 8.26
C GLY A 35 -8.88 10.58 8.22
N GLN A 36 -9.34 11.70 8.78
CA GLN A 36 -10.77 11.97 8.87
C GLN A 36 -11.28 12.57 7.56
N LEU A 37 -11.47 11.71 6.56
CA LEU A 37 -11.99 12.07 5.26
C LEU A 37 -13.40 12.68 5.41
N PRO A 38 -13.64 13.88 4.86
CA PRO A 38 -14.85 14.64 5.14
C PRO A 38 -16.12 14.07 4.50
N PHE A 39 -15.95 13.28 3.45
CA PHE A 39 -17.03 12.61 2.71
C PHE A 39 -17.36 11.22 3.28
N VAL A 40 -16.74 10.80 4.38
CA VAL A 40 -17.05 9.53 5.06
C VAL A 40 -18.03 9.80 6.21
N PRO A 41 -19.27 9.27 6.14
CA PRO A 41 -20.24 9.42 7.21
C PRO A 41 -19.69 8.90 8.54
N SER A 42 -20.05 9.53 9.66
CA SER A 42 -19.56 9.18 11.00
C SER A 42 -19.78 7.71 11.34
N LEU A 43 -20.88 7.11 10.88
CA LEU A 43 -21.22 5.69 11.07
C LEU A 43 -20.18 4.72 10.49
N PHE A 44 -19.45 5.12 9.45
CA PHE A 44 -18.44 4.29 8.80
C PHE A 44 -17.02 4.61 9.24
N ARG A 45 -16.85 5.49 10.23
CA ARG A 45 -15.51 5.81 10.77
C ARG A 45 -15.03 4.65 11.62
N THR A 46 -13.85 4.17 11.29
CA THR A 46 -13.14 3.14 12.05
C THR A 46 -11.97 3.79 12.79
N ASP A 47 -11.68 3.30 13.99
CA ASP A 47 -10.41 3.62 14.66
C ASP A 47 -9.26 3.05 13.83
N GLU A 48 -8.45 3.96 13.29
CA GLU A 48 -7.36 3.63 12.39
C GLU A 48 -6.11 4.40 12.81
N ASP A 49 -5.03 3.65 13.05
CA ASP A 49 -3.70 4.18 13.28
C ASP A 49 -3.00 4.36 11.92
N ALA A 50 -2.47 5.56 11.67
CA ALA A 50 -1.61 5.83 10.53
C ALA A 50 -0.13 5.87 10.97
N LEU A 51 0.67 4.93 10.45
CA LEU A 51 2.08 4.79 10.80
C LEU A 51 2.96 5.14 9.61
N ALA A 52 3.93 6.02 9.79
CA ALA A 52 4.95 6.25 8.76
C ALA A 52 5.78 4.97 8.56
N ASN A 53 5.90 4.52 7.32
CA ASN A 53 6.74 3.38 6.97
C ASN A 53 8.04 3.85 6.32
N GLY A 54 8.98 4.28 7.16
CA GLY A 54 10.23 4.95 6.74
C GLY A 54 10.07 6.47 6.63
N PRO A 55 11.03 7.17 5.98
CA PRO A 55 10.94 8.60 5.74
C PRO A 55 9.74 8.94 4.86
N THR A 56 8.75 9.61 5.45
CA THR A 56 7.46 9.90 4.81
C THR A 56 7.12 11.37 4.97
N CYS A 57 6.64 11.99 3.89
CA CYS A 57 6.12 13.35 3.87
C CYS A 57 4.64 13.30 3.49
N VAL A 58 3.81 13.96 4.29
CA VAL A 58 2.38 14.04 4.10
C VAL A 58 1.96 15.50 4.05
N LEU A 59 0.99 15.79 3.20
CA LEU A 59 0.30 17.07 3.15
C LEU A 59 -0.89 16.99 4.10
N GLU A 60 -0.98 17.93 5.03
CA GLU A 60 -2.12 18.06 5.93
C GLU A 60 -3.13 19.04 5.34
N PHE A 61 -4.41 18.66 5.41
CA PHE A 61 -5.51 19.51 4.99
C PHE A 61 -6.58 19.54 6.07
N ASP A 62 -7.06 20.75 6.38
CA ASP A 62 -8.33 20.90 7.04
C ASP A 62 -9.47 20.94 6.01
N PHE A 63 -10.68 20.65 6.50
CA PHE A 63 -11.85 20.55 5.64
C PHE A 63 -12.22 21.86 4.95
N VAL A 64 -12.10 22.99 5.66
CA VAL A 64 -12.51 24.30 5.15
C VAL A 64 -11.58 24.71 4.01
N SER A 65 -10.27 24.60 4.22
CA SER A 65 -9.26 24.87 3.20
C SER A 65 -9.42 23.98 1.96
N MET A 66 -9.82 22.72 2.14
CA MET A 66 -10.11 21.82 1.02
C MET A 66 -11.35 22.27 0.24
N GLU A 67 -12.46 22.56 0.93
CA GLU A 67 -13.68 23.05 0.27
C GLU A 67 -13.41 24.34 -0.52
N GLU A 68 -12.65 25.26 0.05
CA GLU A 68 -12.24 26.51 -0.61
C GLU A 68 -11.36 26.23 -1.83
N ALA A 69 -10.35 25.36 -1.70
CA ALA A 69 -9.48 24.99 -2.81
C ALA A 69 -10.22 24.27 -3.95
N LEU A 70 -11.31 23.58 -3.64
CA LEU A 70 -12.12 22.86 -4.62
C LEU A 70 -13.22 23.71 -5.24
N ARG A 71 -13.72 24.76 -4.57
CA ARG A 71 -14.95 25.50 -4.93
C ARG A 71 -15.00 25.90 -6.41
N ASP A 72 -13.89 26.40 -6.96
CA ASP A 72 -13.81 26.88 -8.34
C ASP A 72 -12.66 26.26 -9.15
N ASN A 73 -12.08 25.15 -8.67
CA ASN A 73 -10.95 24.50 -9.33
C ASN A 73 -11.32 23.10 -9.84
N THR A 74 -11.85 23.04 -11.06
CA THR A 74 -12.25 21.78 -11.72
C THR A 74 -11.11 20.78 -11.84
N ALA A 75 -9.86 21.25 -12.01
CA ALA A 75 -8.71 20.36 -12.07
C ALA A 75 -8.44 19.69 -10.71
N ALA A 76 -8.53 20.44 -9.61
CA ALA A 76 -8.40 19.90 -8.26
C ALA A 76 -9.55 18.94 -7.90
N GLN A 77 -10.79 19.27 -8.28
CA GLN A 77 -11.95 18.40 -8.12
C GLN A 77 -11.76 17.07 -8.85
N ARG A 78 -11.33 17.12 -10.12
CA ARG A 78 -11.07 15.92 -10.92
C ARG A 78 -9.95 15.08 -10.30
N LEU A 79 -8.85 15.70 -9.88
CA LEU A 79 -7.75 15.01 -9.22
C LEU A 79 -8.24 14.28 -7.96
N LEU A 80 -9.06 14.93 -7.13
CA LEU A 80 -9.63 14.30 -5.94
C LEU A 80 -10.45 13.05 -6.28
N VAL A 81 -11.32 13.13 -7.29
CA VAL A 81 -12.12 11.99 -7.75
C VAL A 81 -11.24 10.87 -8.30
N GLU A 82 -10.18 11.20 -9.05
CA GLU A 82 -9.23 10.22 -9.58
C GLU A 82 -8.47 9.50 -8.45
N LEU A 83 -8.02 10.22 -7.41
CA LEU A 83 -7.36 9.63 -6.24
C LEU A 83 -8.30 8.69 -5.47
N LEU A 84 -9.55 9.11 -5.25
CA LEU A 84 -10.55 8.27 -4.57
C LEU A 84 -10.91 7.04 -5.40
N GLY A 85 -11.09 7.21 -6.72
CA GLY A 85 -11.34 6.12 -7.64
C GLY A 85 -10.20 5.10 -7.66
N ALA A 86 -8.95 5.57 -7.68
CA ALA A 86 -7.78 4.70 -7.60
C ALA A 86 -7.75 3.90 -6.29
N GLN A 87 -7.99 4.55 -5.14
CA GLN A 87 -8.03 3.90 -3.84
C GLN A 87 -9.17 2.88 -3.73
N LEU A 88 -10.35 3.20 -4.26
CA LEU A 88 -11.49 2.26 -4.32
C LEU A 88 -11.19 1.05 -5.20
N GLN A 89 -10.58 1.25 -6.37
CA GLN A 89 -10.17 0.16 -7.26
C GLN A 89 -9.11 -0.74 -6.61
N MET A 90 -8.15 -0.18 -5.86
CA MET A 90 -7.18 -0.97 -5.09
C MET A 90 -7.88 -1.85 -4.03
N LEU A 91 -8.83 -1.29 -3.28
CA LEU A 91 -9.59 -2.04 -2.27
C LEU A 91 -10.44 -3.14 -2.90
N SER A 92 -11.14 -2.83 -4.00
CA SER A 92 -11.97 -3.79 -4.73
C SER A 92 -11.15 -4.96 -5.28
N ARG A 93 -10.01 -4.66 -5.92
CA ARG A 93 -9.06 -5.69 -6.39
C ARG A 93 -8.57 -6.57 -5.24
N ARG A 94 -8.24 -5.98 -4.09
CA ARG A 94 -7.79 -6.74 -2.92
C ARG A 94 -8.86 -7.69 -2.38
N LEU A 95 -10.12 -7.25 -2.32
CA LEU A 95 -11.24 -8.11 -1.93
C LEU A 95 -11.41 -9.28 -2.89
N GLN A 96 -11.32 -9.03 -4.21
CA GLN A 96 -11.38 -10.09 -5.22
C GLN A 96 -10.24 -11.10 -5.02
N TRP A 97 -8.99 -10.63 -4.92
CA TRP A 97 -7.83 -11.51 -4.79
C TRP A 97 -7.84 -12.34 -3.50
N GLN A 98 -8.41 -11.81 -2.42
CA GLN A 98 -8.59 -12.55 -1.18
C GLN A 98 -9.46 -13.80 -1.36
N GLN A 99 -10.40 -13.79 -2.30
CA GLN A 99 -11.32 -14.89 -2.57
C GLN A 99 -10.80 -15.85 -3.65
N THR A 100 -10.05 -15.33 -4.63
CA THR A 100 -9.75 -16.07 -5.86
C THR A 100 -8.29 -16.51 -6.02
N ASN A 101 -7.34 -15.86 -5.35
CA ASN A 101 -5.92 -16.01 -5.69
C ASN A 101 -5.15 -16.82 -4.63
N PRO A 102 -4.21 -17.68 -5.04
CA PRO A 102 -3.28 -18.33 -4.13
C PRO A 102 -2.36 -17.29 -3.45
N LEU A 103 -1.82 -17.64 -2.29
CA LEU A 103 -1.08 -16.71 -1.42
C LEU A 103 0.15 -16.08 -2.10
N ASP A 104 0.84 -16.81 -2.95
CA ASP A 104 1.99 -16.35 -3.72
C ASP A 104 1.60 -15.25 -4.71
N LYS A 105 0.53 -15.43 -5.46
CA LYS A 105 -0.03 -14.41 -6.34
C LYS A 105 -0.44 -13.16 -5.57
N ARG A 106 -1.05 -13.34 -4.39
CA ARG A 106 -1.41 -12.22 -3.50
C ARG A 106 -0.20 -11.44 -3.02
N ILE A 107 0.91 -12.10 -2.69
CA ILE A 107 2.18 -11.43 -2.34
C ILE A 107 2.71 -10.65 -3.54
N ALA A 108 2.75 -11.26 -4.73
CA ALA A 108 3.24 -10.59 -5.94
C ALA A 108 2.44 -9.32 -6.27
N LEU A 109 1.12 -9.35 -6.07
CA LEU A 109 0.23 -8.20 -6.27
C LEU A 109 0.51 -7.07 -5.27
N VAL A 110 0.68 -7.38 -3.98
CA VAL A 110 1.02 -6.37 -2.96
C VAL A 110 2.36 -5.71 -3.29
N LEU A 111 3.37 -6.50 -3.68
CA LEU A 111 4.65 -5.95 -4.11
C LEU A 111 4.46 -5.03 -5.33
N TYR A 112 3.70 -5.46 -6.33
CA TYR A 112 3.43 -4.66 -7.53
C TYR A 112 2.72 -3.33 -7.23
N ASP A 113 1.71 -3.34 -6.36
CA ASP A 113 1.02 -2.11 -5.95
C ASP A 113 2.00 -1.16 -5.25
N LEU A 114 2.83 -1.65 -4.33
CA LEU A 114 3.82 -0.83 -3.63
C LEU A 114 4.86 -0.22 -4.59
N LEU A 115 5.23 -0.93 -5.66
CA LEU A 115 6.08 -0.39 -6.72
C LEU A 115 5.42 0.81 -7.42
N CYS A 116 4.16 0.68 -7.81
CA CYS A 116 3.41 1.71 -8.54
C CYS A 116 3.30 3.03 -7.74
N PHE A 117 3.19 2.96 -6.41
CA PHE A 117 2.92 4.14 -5.58
C PHE A 117 4.14 4.75 -4.87
N GLY A 118 5.34 4.22 -5.06
CA GLY A 118 6.52 4.79 -4.40
C GLY A 118 7.81 4.02 -4.52
N GLY A 119 7.89 3.09 -5.48
CA GLY A 119 9.11 2.37 -5.79
C GLY A 119 10.25 3.33 -6.12
N ARG A 120 11.39 3.20 -5.44
CA ARG A 120 12.63 3.91 -5.79
C ARG A 120 13.60 2.97 -6.51
N PRO A 121 14.39 3.45 -7.49
CA PRO A 121 15.47 2.67 -8.07
C PRO A 121 16.32 2.06 -6.96
N CYS A 122 16.47 0.74 -6.98
CA CYS A 122 17.11 0.03 -5.87
C CYS A 122 18.61 0.35 -5.82
N PRO A 123 19.13 0.89 -4.70
CA PRO A 123 20.55 1.21 -4.58
C PRO A 123 21.44 -0.01 -4.29
N HIS A 124 20.84 -1.19 -4.07
CA HIS A 124 21.52 -2.38 -3.55
C HIS A 124 22.25 -3.23 -4.61
N GLY A 125 22.39 -2.74 -5.85
CA GLY A 125 23.26 -3.33 -6.87
C GLY A 125 22.68 -3.34 -8.30
N PRO A 126 23.48 -3.70 -9.31
CA PRO A 126 23.01 -3.82 -10.69
C PRO A 126 21.98 -4.95 -10.82
N GLY A 127 20.88 -4.69 -11.54
CA GLY A 127 19.82 -5.67 -11.80
C GLY A 127 18.64 -5.64 -10.83
N TYR A 128 18.60 -4.71 -9.87
CA TYR A 128 17.41 -4.46 -9.07
C TYR A 128 16.64 -3.26 -9.62
N ALA A 129 15.39 -3.47 -10.00
CA ALA A 129 14.56 -2.40 -10.55
C ALA A 129 14.17 -1.41 -9.44
N VAL A 130 13.73 -1.93 -8.29
CA VAL A 130 13.11 -1.12 -7.23
C VAL A 130 13.22 -1.79 -5.85
N ASP A 131 13.38 -1.01 -4.77
CA ASP A 131 13.23 -1.48 -3.40
C ASP A 131 11.88 -1.07 -2.76
N ILE A 132 11.33 -1.96 -1.94
CA ILE A 132 10.07 -1.77 -1.24
C ILE A 132 10.34 -1.98 0.24
N ARG A 133 10.09 -0.96 1.07
CA ARG A 133 10.19 -1.10 2.51
C ARG A 133 8.95 -1.84 3.04
N VAL A 134 9.06 -3.15 3.23
CA VAL A 134 7.98 -3.95 3.80
C VAL A 134 8.58 -5.19 4.47
N THR A 135 8.11 -5.48 5.68
CA THR A 135 8.52 -6.67 6.42
C THR A 135 7.65 -7.87 6.08
N HIS A 136 8.14 -9.07 6.38
CA HIS A 136 7.34 -10.29 6.21
C HIS A 136 6.09 -10.29 7.10
N GLU A 137 6.14 -9.64 8.27
CA GLU A 137 4.99 -9.50 9.16
C GLU A 137 3.94 -8.58 8.54
N GLU A 138 4.35 -7.42 8.01
CA GLU A 138 3.43 -6.50 7.34
C GLU A 138 2.79 -7.15 6.10
N LEU A 139 3.55 -7.91 5.31
CA LEU A 139 2.98 -8.69 4.21
C LEU A 139 1.98 -9.73 4.70
N ALA A 140 2.29 -10.44 5.78
CA ALA A 140 1.41 -11.42 6.40
C ALA A 140 0.09 -10.79 6.89
N GLU A 141 0.17 -9.64 7.54
CA GLU A 141 -1.01 -8.85 7.94
C GLU A 141 -1.83 -8.40 6.72
N ILE A 142 -1.18 -7.91 5.65
CA ILE A 142 -1.86 -7.44 4.44
C ILE A 142 -2.59 -8.58 3.73
N ILE A 143 -1.94 -9.74 3.60
CA ILE A 143 -2.53 -10.90 2.93
C ILE A 143 -3.32 -11.80 3.90
N GLY A 144 -3.44 -11.47 5.18
CA GLY A 144 -4.13 -12.32 6.15
C GLY A 144 -3.62 -13.76 6.16
N ALA A 145 -2.30 -13.94 6.17
CA ALA A 145 -1.64 -15.24 6.29
C ALA A 145 -0.68 -15.25 7.48
N ALA A 146 -0.21 -16.42 7.88
CA ALA A 146 0.82 -16.52 8.91
C ALA A 146 2.18 -16.06 8.36
N ARG A 147 2.95 -15.32 9.16
CA ARG A 147 4.31 -14.86 8.82
C ARG A 147 5.26 -15.99 8.34
N PRO A 148 5.26 -17.20 8.93
CA PRO A 148 6.07 -18.31 8.39
C PRO A 148 5.69 -18.70 6.96
N THR A 149 4.39 -18.71 6.63
CA THR A 149 3.89 -19.00 5.28
C THR A 149 4.37 -17.97 4.27
N VAL A 150 4.29 -16.68 4.62
CA VAL A 150 4.83 -15.59 3.78
C VAL A 150 6.33 -15.75 3.57
N SER A 151 7.06 -16.07 4.65
CA SER A 151 8.52 -16.24 4.59
C SER A 151 8.93 -17.40 3.68
N ALA A 152 8.18 -18.51 3.71
CA ALA A 152 8.41 -19.64 2.81
C ALA A 152 8.20 -19.25 1.34
N ILE A 153 7.12 -18.54 1.02
CA ILE A 153 6.84 -18.08 -0.34
C ILE A 153 7.90 -17.08 -0.83
N LEU A 154 8.29 -16.12 0.00
CA LEU A 154 9.35 -15.16 -0.35
C LEU A 154 10.70 -15.85 -0.57
N SER A 155 10.96 -16.95 0.15
CA SER A 155 12.16 -17.78 -0.08
C SER A 155 12.13 -18.45 -1.46
N ILE A 156 10.96 -18.93 -1.91
CA ILE A 156 10.77 -19.44 -3.27
C ILE A 156 11.04 -18.32 -4.29
N PHE A 157 10.43 -17.13 -4.11
CA PHE A 157 10.66 -16.00 -5.01
C PHE A 157 12.14 -15.58 -5.08
N HIS A 158 12.86 -15.69 -3.96
CA HIS A 158 14.30 -15.45 -3.90
C HIS A 158 15.08 -16.49 -4.71
N GLN A 159 14.79 -17.78 -4.52
CA GLN A 159 15.42 -18.88 -5.28
C GLN A 159 15.19 -18.72 -6.79
N GLU A 160 13.99 -18.30 -7.19
CA GLU A 160 13.61 -18.03 -8.58
C GLU A 160 14.20 -16.73 -9.16
N GLN A 161 15.03 -16.01 -8.38
CA GLN A 161 15.68 -14.76 -8.74
C GLN A 161 14.70 -13.61 -9.06
N LEU A 162 13.50 -13.62 -8.49
CA LEU A 162 12.51 -12.56 -8.68
C LEU A 162 12.73 -11.39 -7.74
N ILE A 163 13.11 -11.70 -6.51
CA ILE A 163 13.36 -10.74 -5.45
C ILE A 163 14.68 -11.05 -4.77
N SER A 164 15.23 -10.06 -4.08
CA SER A 164 16.13 -10.27 -2.95
C SER A 164 15.53 -9.59 -1.73
N SER A 165 15.92 -10.03 -0.54
CA SER A 165 15.42 -9.46 0.70
C SER A 165 16.59 -8.98 1.55
N THR A 166 16.46 -7.77 2.10
CA THR A 166 17.24 -7.31 3.23
C THR A 166 16.35 -7.30 4.47
N ARG A 167 16.86 -6.88 5.63
CA ARG A 167 16.11 -6.91 6.89
C ARG A 167 14.81 -6.08 6.87
N ALA A 168 14.75 -5.02 6.05
CA ALA A 168 13.61 -4.11 5.99
C ALA A 168 13.07 -3.87 4.57
N PHE A 169 13.73 -4.41 3.54
CA PHE A 169 13.38 -4.16 2.15
C PHE A 169 13.27 -5.44 1.35
N ILE A 170 12.32 -5.45 0.42
CA ILE A 170 12.24 -6.42 -0.67
C ILE A 170 12.68 -5.71 -1.95
N CYS A 171 13.72 -6.21 -2.58
CA CYS A 171 14.30 -5.66 -3.80
C CYS A 171 13.83 -6.48 -4.99
N VAL A 172 13.01 -5.91 -5.86
CA VAL A 172 12.49 -6.61 -7.05
C VAL A 172 13.56 -6.63 -8.14
N ARG A 173 13.96 -7.83 -8.57
CA ARG A 173 14.99 -8.06 -9.60
C ARG A 173 14.43 -7.96 -11.01
N ASN A 174 13.26 -8.54 -11.24
CA ASN A 174 12.66 -8.56 -12.57
C ASN A 174 11.16 -8.22 -12.50
N LEU A 175 10.84 -6.96 -12.81
CA LEU A 175 9.47 -6.45 -12.79
C LEU A 175 8.56 -7.18 -13.78
N GLU A 176 9.05 -7.53 -14.96
CA GLU A 176 8.26 -8.20 -16.00
C GLU A 176 7.91 -9.64 -15.59
N ARG A 177 8.85 -10.38 -14.98
CA ARG A 177 8.55 -11.71 -14.42
C ARG A 177 7.61 -11.65 -13.22
N LEU A 178 7.66 -10.57 -12.44
CA LEU A 178 6.70 -10.34 -11.36
C LEU A 178 5.30 -10.06 -11.93
N LYS A 179 5.19 -9.21 -12.96
CA LYS A 179 3.93 -8.95 -13.69
C LYS A 179 3.36 -10.22 -14.34
N HIS A 180 4.20 -11.07 -14.91
CA HIS A 180 3.75 -12.31 -15.55
C HIS A 180 3.06 -13.26 -14.55
N ARG A 181 3.50 -13.28 -13.28
CA ARG A 181 2.81 -14.03 -12.20
C ARG A 181 1.44 -13.44 -11.81
N LEU A 182 1.13 -12.22 -12.23
CA LEU A 182 -0.18 -11.62 -12.00
C LEU A 182 -1.20 -12.10 -13.05
N ALA A 183 -0.74 -12.48 -14.25
CA ALA A 183 -1.57 -12.87 -15.39
C ALA A 183 -2.04 -14.34 -15.35
N TYR A 184 -1.31 -15.21 -14.64
CA TYR A 184 -1.61 -16.65 -14.47
C TYR A 184 -1.83 -16.96 -12.99
#